data_AF-A0A673M5P5-F1
#
_entry.id   AF-A0A673M5P5-F1
#
_cell.length_a   1.000
_cell.length_b   1.000
_cell.length_c   1.000
_cell.angle_alpha   90.00
_cell.angle_beta   90.00
_cell.angle_gamma   90.00
#
_symmetry.space_group_name_H-M   'P 1'
#
loop_
_entity.id
_entity.type
_entity.pdbx_description
1 polymer ?
#
loop_
_entity_poly.entity_id
_entity_poly.type
_entity_poly.pdbx_seq_one_letter_code
_entity_poly.pdbx_strand_id
1 'polypeptide(L)'
;MVQKYQSPVRVYKHPFELVMAAYERRFPTCHLIPMFVDSDVISEETSEDRSFHRIERRCKLDVDAPRLLKRKNHPHISEVLLSM
;
A
#
# COMPACT_ATOMS: atom_id res chain seq x y z
N MET A 1 4.12 22.84 7.42
CA MET A 1 5.07 22.70 6.28
C MET A 1 4.75 21.38 5.59
N VAL A 2 4.32 21.40 4.31
CA VAL A 2 4.00 20.17 3.54
C VAL A 2 5.18 19.85 2.63
N GLN A 3 5.81 18.70 2.82
CA GLN A 3 6.88 18.22 1.96
C GLN A 3 6.26 17.54 0.73
N LYS A 4 6.55 18.05 -0.46
CA LYS A 4 6.15 17.41 -1.73
C LYS A 4 7.26 16.46 -2.15
N TYR A 5 6.93 15.19 -2.36
CA TYR A 5 7.82 14.19 -2.92
C TYR A 5 7.16 13.59 -4.16
N GLN A 6 7.90 13.51 -5.26
CA GLN A 6 7.47 12.83 -6.48
C GLN A 6 8.39 11.63 -6.69
N SER A 7 7.80 10.43 -6.72
CA SER A 7 8.57 9.22 -7.04
C SER A 7 9.01 9.24 -8.50
N PRO A 8 10.18 8.69 -8.83
CA PRO A 8 10.62 8.56 -10.22
C PRO A 8 9.67 7.64 -11.01
N VAL A 9 9.52 7.92 -12.30
CA VAL A 9 8.77 7.04 -13.22
C VAL A 9 9.53 5.73 -13.38
N ARG A 10 8.82 4.60 -13.25
CA ARG A 10 9.39 3.26 -13.43
C ARG A 10 8.78 2.60 -14.66
N VAL A 11 9.64 2.03 -15.50
CA VAL A 11 9.24 1.22 -16.67
C VAL A 11 9.48 -0.25 -16.34
N TYR A 12 8.43 -1.06 -16.43
CA TYR A 12 8.51 -2.52 -16.24
C TYR A 12 8.75 -3.22 -17.58
N LYS A 13 9.59 -4.25 -17.60
CA LYS A 13 9.91 -5.06 -18.80
C LYS A 13 8.87 -6.16 -19.10
N HIS A 14 7.76 -6.18 -18.38
CA HIS A 14 6.73 -7.21 -18.43
C HIS A 14 5.39 -6.60 -18.84
N PRO A 15 4.49 -7.37 -19.47
CA PRO A 15 3.16 -6.88 -19.86
C PRO A 15 2.33 -6.48 -18.64
N PHE A 16 1.37 -5.58 -18.86
CA PHE A 16 0.56 -4.96 -17.82
C PHE A 16 -0.12 -5.98 -16.91
N GLU A 17 -0.69 -7.04 -17.48
CA GLU A 17 -1.42 -8.08 -16.77
C GLU A 17 -0.54 -8.81 -15.77
N LEU A 18 0.73 -9.09 -16.13
CA LEU A 18 1.69 -9.71 -15.22
C LEU A 18 2.13 -8.76 -14.12
N VAL A 19 2.27 -7.46 -14.42
CA VAL A 19 2.59 -6.44 -13.42
C VAL A 19 1.44 -6.28 -12.42
N MET A 20 0.19 -6.29 -12.90
CA MET A 20 -1.00 -6.24 -12.05
C MET A 20 -1.16 -7.50 -11.20
N ALA A 21 -0.99 -8.69 -11.77
CA ALA A 21 -0.99 -9.93 -11.00
C ALA A 21 0.11 -9.96 -9.93
N ALA A 22 1.30 -9.44 -10.23
CA ALA A 22 2.38 -9.30 -9.25
C ALA A 22 2.08 -8.23 -8.19
N TYR A 23 1.35 -7.17 -8.55
CA TYR A 23 0.90 -6.13 -7.63
C TYR A 23 -0.10 -6.71 -6.61
N GLU A 24 -1.11 -7.44 -7.06
CA GLU A 24 -2.13 -8.05 -6.17
C GLU A 24 -1.52 -9.05 -5.19
N ARG A 25 -0.50 -9.81 -5.62
CA ARG A 25 0.24 -10.75 -4.76
C ARG A 25 1.03 -10.10 -3.63
N ARG A 26 1.10 -8.76 -3.56
CA ARG A 26 1.72 -8.03 -2.44
C ARG A 26 0.84 -7.99 -1.21
N PHE A 27 -0.41 -8.40 -1.30
CA PHE A 27 -1.36 -8.39 -0.20
C PHE A 27 -1.55 -9.80 0.36
N PRO A 28 -1.80 -9.95 1.68
CA PRO A 28 -1.90 -8.86 2.67
C PRO A 28 -0.55 -8.37 3.21
N THR A 29 0.56 -9.05 2.86
CA THR A 29 1.92 -8.71 3.30
C THR A 29 2.91 -8.75 2.15
N CYS A 30 3.98 -7.94 2.23
CA CYS A 30 4.99 -7.86 1.19
C CYS A 30 6.40 -7.84 1.79
N HIS A 31 7.18 -8.90 1.55
CA HIS A 31 8.56 -9.02 2.06
C HIS A 31 9.50 -7.91 1.58
N LEU A 32 9.21 -7.27 0.43
CA LEU A 32 9.98 -6.14 -0.09
C LEU A 32 9.63 -4.80 0.58
N ILE A 33 8.55 -4.77 1.37
CA ILE A 33 8.08 -3.59 2.10
C ILE A 33 7.94 -4.00 3.57
N PRO A 34 9.04 -4.06 4.35
CA PRO A 34 9.03 -4.62 5.69
C PRO A 34 8.07 -3.94 6.67
N MET A 35 7.80 -2.65 6.48
CA MET A 35 6.82 -1.91 7.30
C MET A 35 5.37 -2.30 6.98
N PHE A 36 5.09 -2.97 5.85
CA PHE A 36 3.75 -3.36 5.46
C PHE A 36 3.38 -4.72 6.04
N VAL A 37 2.67 -4.69 7.17
CA VAL A 37 2.49 -5.85 8.03
C VAL A 37 1.15 -6.56 7.84
N ASP A 38 0.14 -5.89 7.28
CA ASP A 38 -1.18 -6.48 7.03
C ASP A 38 -2.04 -5.60 6.11
N SER A 39 -3.08 -6.18 5.50
CA SER A 39 -4.16 -5.40 4.89
C SER A 39 -5.47 -6.15 4.75
N ASP A 40 -6.57 -5.41 4.88
CA ASP A 40 -7.93 -5.89 4.70
C ASP A 40 -8.64 -5.14 3.56
N VAL A 41 -9.45 -5.83 2.75
CA VAL A 41 -10.31 -5.19 1.74
C VAL A 41 -11.52 -4.57 2.43
N ILE A 42 -11.77 -3.28 2.18
CA ILE A 42 -12.92 -2.54 2.74
C ILE A 42 -14.05 -2.47 1.73
N SER A 43 -13.72 -2.21 0.46
CA SER A 43 -14.70 -2.12 -0.62
C SER A 43 -14.09 -2.59 -1.94
N GLU A 44 -14.95 -3.10 -2.81
CA GLU A 44 -14.59 -3.57 -4.14
C GLU A 44 -15.75 -3.29 -5.10
N GLU A 45 -15.47 -2.60 -6.19
CA GLU A 45 -16.43 -2.26 -7.23
C GLU A 45 -15.84 -2.55 -8.61
N THR A 46 -16.65 -3.11 -9.50
CA THR A 46 -16.31 -3.31 -10.91
C THR A 46 -17.41 -2.69 -11.74
N SER A 47 -17.02 -1.94 -12.77
CA SER A 47 -18.00 -1.37 -13.70
C SER A 47 -18.67 -2.46 -14.53
N GLU A 48 -19.95 -2.27 -14.90
CA GLU A 48 -20.71 -3.21 -15.74
C GLU A 48 -20.03 -3.45 -17.10
N ASP A 49 -19.42 -2.40 -17.66
CA ASP A 49 -18.67 -2.45 -18.92
C ASP A 49 -17.24 -2.98 -18.76
N ARG A 50 -16.82 -3.31 -17.53
CA ARG A 50 -15.46 -3.74 -17.16
C ARG A 50 -14.37 -2.73 -17.53
N SER A 51 -14.71 -1.44 -17.65
CA SER A 51 -13.74 -0.37 -17.90
C SER A 51 -12.82 -0.09 -16.71
N PHE A 52 -13.30 -0.32 -15.49
CA PHE A 52 -12.51 -0.21 -14.27
C PHE A 52 -12.89 -1.25 -13.22
N HIS A 53 -11.92 -1.50 -12.35
CA HIS A 53 -12.04 -2.32 -11.15
C HIS A 53 -11.33 -1.55 -10.03
N ARG A 54 -12.06 -1.16 -8.99
CA ARG A 54 -11.54 -0.38 -7.87
C ARG A 54 -11.62 -1.21 -6.60
N ILE A 55 -10.51 -1.33 -5.89
CA ILE A 55 -10.44 -1.97 -4.58
C ILE A 55 -9.85 -1.01 -3.56
N GLU A 56 -10.58 -0.77 -2.47
CA GLU A 56 -10.09 -0.01 -1.32
C GLU A 56 -9.62 -0.98 -0.23
N ARG A 57 -8.36 -0.81 0.19
CA ARG A 57 -7.74 -1.63 1.23
C ARG A 57 -7.33 -0.78 2.41
N ARG A 58 -7.54 -1.30 3.62
CA ARG A 58 -6.97 -0.80 4.86
C ARG A 58 -5.62 -1.47 5.07
N CYS A 59 -4.55 -0.72 4.97
CA CYS A 59 -3.19 -1.22 5.14
C CYS A 59 -2.67 -0.90 6.53
N LYS A 60 -2.13 -1.87 7.27
CA LYS A 60 -1.44 -1.66 8.54
C LYS A 60 0.05 -1.52 8.28
N LEU A 61 0.62 -0.40 8.74
CA LEU A 61 2.04 -0.09 8.61
C LEU A 61 2.70 -0.05 9.99
N ASP A 62 3.74 -0.84 10.19
CA ASP A 62 4.65 -0.72 11.33
C ASP A 62 5.65 0.40 11.06
N VAL A 63 5.33 1.61 11.53
CA VAL A 63 6.15 2.79 11.31
C VAL A 63 7.01 3.03 12.54
N ASP A 64 8.31 2.78 12.38
CA ASP A 64 9.28 3.05 13.42
C ASP A 64 9.45 4.56 13.61
N ALA A 65 8.94 5.09 14.74
CA ALA A 65 9.08 6.50 15.04
C ALA A 65 10.58 6.85 15.30
N PRO A 66 11.11 7.97 14.77
CA PRO A 66 12.44 8.43 15.08
C PRO A 66 12.67 8.49 16.59
N ARG A 67 13.85 8.07 17.06
CA ARG A 67 14.18 7.83 18.49
C ARG A 67 13.80 8.98 19.43
N LEU A 68 13.80 10.23 18.94
CA LEU A 68 13.39 11.44 19.68
C LEU A 68 11.90 11.45 20.08
N LEU A 69 11.04 10.73 19.36
CA LEU A 69 9.60 10.62 19.64
C LEU A 69 9.24 9.38 20.47
N LYS A 70 10.21 8.48 20.76
CA LYS A 70 10.01 7.22 21.52
C LYS A 70 9.79 7.44 23.04
N ARG A 71 9.24 8.58 23.47
CA ARG A 71 8.93 8.82 24.90
C ARG A 71 7.62 8.18 25.38
N LYS A 72 6.97 7.34 24.56
CA LYS A 72 5.95 6.40 24.98
C LYS A 72 6.21 5.05 24.33
N ASN A 73 6.43 4.03 25.13
CA ASN A 73 6.66 2.64 24.72
C ASN A 73 5.39 2.03 24.10
N HIS A 74 4.99 2.47 22.91
CA HIS A 74 3.91 1.86 22.15
C HIS A 74 4.32 1.69 20.68
N PRO A 75 4.15 0.49 20.08
CA PRO A 75 4.28 0.34 18.63
C PRO A 75 3.25 1.25 17.95
N HIS A 76 3.73 2.12 17.06
CA HIS A 76 2.89 3.04 16.29
C HIS A 76 2.49 2.36 14.97
N ILE A 77 1.44 1.54 15.03
CA ILE A 77 0.80 1.02 13.83
C ILE A 77 -0.03 2.15 13.23
N SER A 78 0.25 2.51 11.98
CA SER A 78 -0.57 3.47 11.23
C SER A 78 -1.44 2.75 10.20
N GLU A 79 -2.65 3.24 9.99
CA GLU A 79 -3.55 2.72 8.97
C GLU A 79 -3.53 3.65 7.75
N VAL A 80 -3.33 3.09 6.56
CA VAL A 80 -3.36 3.84 5.29
C VAL A 80 -4.40 3.22 4.38
N LEU A 81 -5.25 4.07 3.80
CA LEU A 81 -6.20 3.68 2.76
C LEU A 81 -5.49 3.67 1.42
N LEU A 82 -5.47 2.51 0.76
CA LEU A 82 -4.96 2.36 -0.59
C LEU A 82 -6.11 2.00 -1.52
N SER A 83 -6.41 2.89 -2.48
CA SER A 83 -7.39 2.68 -3.54
C SER A 83 -6.63 2.46 -4.85
N MET A 84 -6.86 1.32 -5.50
CA MET A 84 -6.32 0.97 -6.83
C MET A 84 -7.45 0.54 -7.73
#